data_AF-A0A8J7PWW0-F1
#
_entry.id   AF-A0A8J7PWW0-F1
#
_cell.length_a   1.000
_cell.length_b   1.000
_cell.length_c   1.000
_cell.angle_alpha   90.00
_cell.angle_beta   90.00
_cell.angle_gamma   90.00
#
_symmetry.space_group_name_H-M   'P 1'
#
loop_
_entity.id
_entity.type
_entity.pdbx_description
1 polymer ?
#
loop_
_entity_poly.entity_id
_entity_poly.type
_entity_poly.pdbx_seq_one_letter_code
_entity_poly.pdbx_strand_id
1 'polypeptide(L)'
;MTAERTDWQETGRDRMTRDQQKLLNAACGDLAEAIRFWHGARFDKDDFRHLIAACVLGERIVPGVNTGHGNPGLIRMSRSSLEFTRSQATEAIRMAFDIGDNPGDQGLSSKPVRWGATVCLARFVADERDAA
;
A
#
# COMPACT_ATOMS: atom_id res chain seq x y z
N MET A 1 26.83 -3.60 12.84
CA MET A 1 25.90 -2.47 13.11
C MET A 1 25.22 -2.13 11.80
N THR A 2 24.02 -2.64 11.58
CA THR A 2 23.16 -2.24 10.46
C THR A 2 22.49 -0.93 10.85
N ALA A 3 22.71 0.15 10.10
CA ALA A 3 22.02 1.42 10.32
C ALA A 3 20.58 1.33 9.79
N GLU A 4 19.64 2.07 10.39
CA GLU A 4 18.28 2.24 9.86
C GLU A 4 18.35 2.70 8.39
N ARG A 5 17.60 2.05 7.50
CA ARG A 5 17.44 2.54 6.13
C ARG A 5 16.37 3.62 6.12
N THR A 6 16.81 4.86 6.20
CA THR A 6 15.93 6.03 6.07
C THR A 6 15.68 6.45 4.61
N ASP A 7 16.28 5.76 3.64
CA ASP A 7 16.15 6.03 2.19
C ASP A 7 14.70 6.09 1.70
N TRP A 8 13.78 5.38 2.35
CA TRP A 8 12.36 5.38 1.96
C TRP A 8 11.60 6.62 2.48
N GLN A 9 12.17 7.33 3.45
CA GLN A 9 11.61 8.54 4.05
C GLN A 9 11.93 9.80 3.23
N GLU A 10 12.58 9.67 2.08
CA GLU A 10 12.85 10.77 1.15
C GLU A 10 11.56 11.51 0.77
N THR A 11 11.60 12.84 0.82
CA THR A 11 10.50 13.71 0.42
C THR A 11 10.88 14.55 -0.79
N GLY A 12 9.88 15.02 -1.56
CA GLY A 12 10.09 15.81 -2.76
C GLY A 12 8.99 15.61 -3.79
N ARG A 13 8.97 16.51 -4.78
CA ARG A 13 8.01 16.49 -5.91
C ARG A 13 8.47 15.63 -7.09
N ASP A 14 9.71 15.17 -7.06
CA ASP A 14 10.23 14.21 -8.03
C ASP A 14 9.54 12.86 -7.86
N ARG A 15 9.67 12.02 -8.89
CA ARG A 15 9.14 10.65 -8.87
C ARG A 15 9.69 9.84 -7.70
N MET A 16 8.82 8.97 -7.16
CA MET A 16 9.14 7.92 -6.19
C MET A 16 10.44 7.18 -6.54
N THR A 17 11.26 6.92 -5.52
CA THR A 17 12.51 6.17 -5.68
C THR A 17 12.26 4.67 -5.82
N ARG A 18 13.27 3.91 -6.30
CA ARG A 18 13.18 2.45 -6.38
C ARG A 18 13.06 1.80 -5.00
N ASP A 19 13.66 2.38 -3.98
CA ASP A 19 13.60 1.85 -2.62
C ASP A 19 12.24 2.06 -1.99
N GLN A 20 11.64 3.24 -2.17
CA GLN A 20 10.24 3.49 -1.81
C GLN A 20 9.30 2.50 -2.51
N GLN A 21 9.48 2.31 -3.83
CA GLN A 21 8.65 1.39 -4.60
C GLN A 21 8.77 -0.06 -4.09
N LYS A 22 10.00 -0.52 -3.82
CA LYS A 22 10.25 -1.87 -3.29
C LYS A 22 9.62 -2.05 -1.91
N LEU A 23 9.77 -1.06 -1.03
CA LEU A 23 9.23 -1.12 0.31
C LEU A 23 7.70 -1.11 0.31
N LEU A 24 7.07 -0.21 -0.46
CA LEU A 24 5.61 -0.19 -0.62
C LEU A 24 5.09 -1.54 -1.15
N ASN A 25 5.76 -2.10 -2.15
CA ASN A 25 5.39 -3.39 -2.71
C ASN A 25 5.57 -4.57 -1.73
N ALA A 26 6.55 -4.49 -0.84
CA ALA A 26 6.73 -5.48 0.23
C ALA A 26 5.63 -5.34 1.28
N ALA A 27 5.39 -4.12 1.76
CA ALA A 27 4.33 -3.83 2.73
C ALA A 27 2.95 -4.26 2.23
N CYS A 28 2.57 -3.93 0.99
CA CYS A 28 1.32 -4.41 0.41
C CYS A 28 1.24 -5.94 0.29
N GLY A 29 2.39 -6.62 0.09
CA GLY A 29 2.45 -8.08 0.08
C GLY A 29 2.17 -8.67 1.46
N ASP A 30 2.83 -8.14 2.49
CA ASP A 30 2.65 -8.57 3.88
C ASP A 30 1.21 -8.29 4.35
N LEU A 31 0.63 -7.14 3.98
CA LEU A 31 -0.79 -6.82 4.20
C LEU A 31 -1.70 -7.87 3.56
N ALA A 32 -1.47 -8.25 2.30
CA ALA A 32 -2.30 -9.23 1.61
C ALA A 32 -2.20 -10.64 2.22
N GLU A 33 -1.04 -11.00 2.77
CA GLU A 33 -0.86 -12.29 3.44
C GLU A 33 -1.63 -12.36 4.77
N ALA A 34 -1.55 -11.30 5.56
CA ALA A 34 -2.11 -11.21 6.91
C ALA A 34 -3.59 -10.77 6.92
N ILE A 35 -3.96 -9.78 6.11
CA ILE A 35 -5.30 -9.21 5.97
C ILE A 35 -5.89 -9.65 4.62
N ARG A 36 -6.18 -10.95 4.51
CA ARG A 36 -6.69 -11.54 3.26
C ARG A 36 -8.07 -11.02 2.85
N PHE A 37 -8.83 -10.49 3.79
CA PHE A 37 -10.19 -9.97 3.56
C PHE A 37 -10.31 -8.54 4.06
N TRP A 38 -10.59 -7.62 3.15
CA TRP A 38 -10.93 -6.23 3.43
C TRP A 38 -12.45 -6.07 3.37
N HIS A 39 -13.10 -5.97 4.54
CA HIS A 39 -14.56 -5.90 4.68
C HIS A 39 -15.34 -6.95 3.86
N GLY A 40 -14.86 -8.20 3.88
CA GLY A 40 -15.50 -9.33 3.19
C GLY A 40 -15.08 -9.51 1.72
N ALA A 41 -14.38 -8.55 1.12
CA ALA A 41 -13.75 -8.73 -0.18
C ALA A 41 -12.35 -9.33 0.00
N ARG A 42 -12.00 -10.34 -0.80
CA ARG A 42 -10.63 -10.87 -0.81
C ARG A 42 -9.72 -9.83 -1.46
N PHE A 43 -8.65 -9.45 -0.78
CA PHE A 43 -7.64 -8.53 -1.30
C PHE A 43 -6.33 -9.27 -1.56
N ASP A 44 -5.71 -8.97 -2.70
CA ASP A 44 -4.31 -9.28 -2.95
C ASP A 44 -3.41 -8.06 -2.76
N LYS A 45 -2.13 -8.23 -3.07
CA LYS A 45 -1.12 -7.18 -2.97
C LYS A 45 -1.47 -5.95 -3.83
N ASP A 46 -1.95 -6.18 -5.04
CA ASP A 46 -2.28 -5.09 -5.97
C ASP A 46 -3.56 -4.37 -5.56
N ASP A 47 -4.52 -5.07 -4.94
CA ASP A 47 -5.70 -4.45 -4.35
C ASP A 47 -5.33 -3.47 -3.23
N PHE A 48 -4.46 -3.88 -2.29
CA PHE A 48 -3.96 -2.96 -1.26
C PHE A 48 -3.21 -1.77 -1.86
N ARG A 49 -2.38 -2.01 -2.87
CA ARG A 49 -1.64 -0.93 -3.56
C ARG A 49 -2.58 0.04 -4.26
N HIS A 50 -3.66 -0.44 -4.88
CA HIS A 50 -4.68 0.41 -5.52
C HIS A 50 -5.51 1.16 -4.49
N LEU A 51 -5.87 0.54 -3.37
CA LEU A 51 -6.57 1.20 -2.26
C LEU A 51 -5.74 2.39 -1.75
N ILE A 52 -4.46 2.16 -1.43
CA ILE A 52 -3.57 3.21 -0.92
C ILE A 52 -3.35 4.29 -1.99
N ALA A 53 -3.16 3.90 -3.25
CA ALA A 53 -3.02 4.86 -4.35
C ALA A 53 -4.27 5.73 -4.54
N ALA A 54 -5.46 5.18 -4.38
CA ALA A 54 -6.72 5.92 -4.42
C ALA A 54 -6.79 6.94 -3.26
N CYS A 55 -6.35 6.58 -2.05
CA CYS A 55 -6.31 7.51 -0.93
C CYS A 55 -5.35 8.70 -1.16
N VAL A 56 -4.19 8.44 -1.77
CA VAL A 56 -3.12 9.46 -1.93
C VAL A 56 -3.28 10.31 -3.18
N LEU A 57 -3.68 9.71 -4.31
CA LEU A 57 -3.78 10.39 -5.62
C LEU A 57 -5.23 10.69 -6.04
N GLY A 58 -6.20 10.16 -5.31
CA GLY A 58 -7.60 10.16 -5.72
C GLY A 58 -7.88 9.18 -6.85
N GLU A 59 -9.13 9.20 -7.29
CA GLU A 59 -9.62 8.37 -8.39
C GLU A 59 -10.27 9.25 -9.46
N ARG A 60 -10.48 8.65 -10.63
CA ARG A 60 -11.24 9.25 -11.71
C ARG A 60 -12.35 8.31 -12.15
N ILE A 61 -13.45 8.89 -12.61
CA ILE A 61 -14.53 8.16 -13.28
C ILE A 61 -14.36 8.41 -14.78
N VAL A 62 -14.34 7.33 -15.56
CA VAL A 62 -14.25 7.38 -17.02
C VAL A 62 -15.42 6.62 -17.64
N PRO A 63 -15.82 6.96 -18.88
CA PRO A 63 -16.75 6.12 -19.64
C PRO A 63 -16.19 4.70 -19.80
N GLY A 64 -17.06 3.70 -19.67
CA GLY A 64 -16.70 2.32 -19.94
C GLY A 64 -16.40 2.06 -21.41
N VAL A 65 -15.75 0.94 -21.69
CA VAL A 65 -15.47 0.52 -23.07
C VAL A 65 -16.74 -0.07 -23.68
N ASN A 66 -17.14 0.42 -24.85
CA ASN A 66 -18.26 -0.16 -25.59
C ASN A 66 -17.86 -1.54 -26.16
N THR A 67 -18.49 -2.59 -25.65
CA THR A 67 -18.26 -3.98 -26.07
C THR A 67 -19.28 -4.49 -27.10
N GLY A 68 -20.21 -3.65 -27.54
CA GLY A 68 -21.36 -4.06 -28.36
C GLY A 68 -22.50 -4.71 -27.57
N HIS A 69 -22.33 -4.89 -26.25
CA HIS A 69 -23.34 -5.45 -25.35
C HIS A 69 -23.82 -4.42 -24.34
N GLY A 70 -24.92 -3.74 -24.65
CA GLY A 70 -25.58 -2.81 -23.72
C GLY A 70 -24.82 -1.50 -23.47
N ASN A 71 -25.22 -0.79 -22.42
CA ASN A 71 -24.60 0.48 -22.04
C ASN A 71 -23.22 0.23 -21.41
N PRO A 72 -22.13 0.81 -21.94
CA PRO A 72 -20.78 0.63 -21.39
C PRO A 72 -20.62 1.11 -19.93
N GLY A 73 -21.54 1.94 -19.43
CA GLY A 73 -21.54 2.38 -18.04
C GLY A 73 -20.35 3.28 -17.68
N LEU A 74 -20.05 3.36 -16.39
CA LEU A 74 -18.96 4.15 -15.84
C LEU A 74 -17.99 3.25 -15.08
N ILE A 75 -16.70 3.53 -15.21
CA ILE A 75 -15.63 2.80 -14.52
C ILE A 75 -14.90 3.77 -13.59
N ARG A 76 -14.80 3.41 -12.31
CA ARG A 76 -13.95 4.10 -11.33
C ARG A 76 -12.56 3.51 -11.41
N MET A 77 -11.55 4.35 -11.58
CA MET A 77 -10.15 3.94 -11.71
C MET A 77 -9.28 4.69 -10.72
N SER A 78 -8.53 3.95 -9.91
CA SER A 78 -7.40 4.52 -9.15
C SER A 78 -6.30 4.98 -10.11
N ARG A 79 -5.59 6.04 -9.72
CA ARG A 79 -4.32 6.39 -10.36
C ARG A 79 -3.24 5.39 -9.98
N SER A 80 -2.18 5.34 -10.79
CA SER A 80 -1.07 4.40 -10.60
C SER A 80 -0.14 4.89 -9.49
N SER A 81 0.26 4.00 -8.58
CA SER A 81 1.30 4.31 -7.58
C SER A 81 2.65 4.65 -8.21
N LEU A 82 2.87 4.33 -9.50
CA LEU A 82 4.06 4.76 -10.25
C LEU A 82 4.12 6.27 -10.50
N GLU A 83 2.99 6.97 -10.32
CA GLU A 83 2.85 8.42 -10.43
C GLU A 83 3.11 9.15 -9.11
N PHE A 84 3.37 8.42 -8.01
CA PHE A 84 3.72 9.04 -6.75
C PHE A 84 4.97 9.89 -6.88
N THR A 85 4.90 11.08 -6.29
CA THR A 85 6.09 11.83 -5.89
C THR A 85 6.77 11.14 -4.70
N ARG A 86 8.03 11.50 -4.38
CA ARG A 86 8.72 10.95 -3.20
C ARG A 86 7.93 11.19 -1.92
N SER A 87 7.38 12.40 -1.75
CA SER A 87 6.53 12.73 -0.60
C SER A 87 5.30 11.83 -0.49
N GLN A 88 4.59 11.62 -1.61
CA GLN A 88 3.41 10.76 -1.67
C GLN A 88 3.75 9.29 -1.44
N ALA A 89 4.91 8.83 -1.91
CA ALA A 89 5.36 7.48 -1.68
C ALA A 89 5.67 7.23 -0.20
N THR A 90 6.32 8.17 0.49
CA THR A 90 6.52 8.10 1.94
C THR A 90 5.18 8.08 2.70
N GLU A 91 4.22 8.90 2.29
CA GLU A 91 2.86 8.90 2.84
C GLU A 91 2.17 7.54 2.63
N ALA A 92 2.22 7.00 1.42
CA ALA A 92 1.64 5.69 1.08
C ALA A 92 2.27 4.55 1.90
N ILE A 93 3.59 4.57 2.10
CA ILE A 93 4.29 3.57 2.94
C ILE A 93 3.85 3.68 4.39
N ARG A 94 3.73 4.90 4.93
CA ARG A 94 3.21 5.13 6.30
C ARG A 94 1.80 4.61 6.44
N MET A 95 0.92 4.90 5.48
CA MET A 95 -0.45 4.37 5.47
C MET A 95 -0.49 2.84 5.46
N ALA A 96 0.39 2.18 4.68
CA ALA A 96 0.51 0.73 4.70
C ALA A 96 0.91 0.21 6.10
N PHE A 97 1.86 0.88 6.76
CA PHE A 97 2.26 0.53 8.12
C PHE A 97 1.12 0.75 9.11
N ASP A 98 0.41 1.89 9.05
CA ASP A 98 -0.70 2.19 9.96
C ASP A 98 -1.82 1.15 9.82
N ILE A 99 -2.17 0.76 8.60
CA ILE A 99 -3.16 -0.31 8.34
C ILE A 99 -2.71 -1.63 8.97
N GLY A 100 -1.43 -1.99 8.82
CA GLY A 100 -0.92 -3.27 9.30
C GLY A 100 -0.70 -3.30 10.81
N ASP A 101 -0.22 -2.21 11.41
CA ASP A 101 0.04 -2.11 12.84
C ASP A 101 -1.26 -2.00 13.64
N ASN A 102 -2.26 -1.28 13.09
CA ASN A 102 -3.54 -1.05 13.76
C ASN A 102 -4.74 -1.41 12.85
N PRO A 103 -4.95 -2.69 12.47
CA PRO A 103 -6.08 -3.07 11.62
C PRO A 103 -7.45 -2.72 12.24
N GLY A 104 -7.52 -2.64 13.56
CA GLY A 104 -8.72 -2.23 14.30
C GLY A 104 -9.21 -0.82 13.95
N ASP A 105 -8.32 0.11 13.60
CA ASP A 105 -8.68 1.47 13.18
C ASP A 105 -9.42 1.47 11.83
N GLN A 106 -9.24 0.40 11.06
CA GLN A 106 -9.95 0.15 9.81
C GLN A 106 -11.23 -0.67 10.02
N GLY A 107 -11.61 -0.94 11.28
CA GLY A 107 -12.76 -1.79 11.62
C GLY A 107 -12.55 -3.27 11.31
N LEU A 108 -11.30 -3.73 11.23
CA LEU A 108 -10.97 -5.12 10.99
C LEU A 108 -10.72 -5.86 12.30
N SER A 109 -11.14 -7.13 12.37
CA SER A 109 -10.87 -8.01 13.52
C SER A 109 -9.52 -8.73 13.43
N SER A 110 -8.69 -8.39 12.44
CA SER A 110 -7.38 -8.99 12.23
C SER A 110 -6.40 -8.55 13.32
N LYS A 111 -5.45 -9.43 13.66
CA LYS A 111 -4.31 -9.05 14.49
C LYS A 111 -3.36 -8.13 13.70
N PRO A 112 -2.50 -7.34 14.38
CA PRO A 112 -1.42 -6.63 13.72
C PRO A 112 -0.62 -7.54 12.79
N VAL A 113 -0.20 -6.95 11.67
CA VAL A 113 0.50 -7.66 10.60
C VAL A 113 1.93 -7.95 11.04
N ARG A 114 2.31 -9.22 10.96
CA ARG A 114 3.71 -9.61 11.10
C ARG A 114 4.44 -9.26 9.81
N TRP A 115 5.28 -8.23 9.89
CA TRP A 115 6.04 -7.73 8.76
C TRP A 115 7.18 -8.65 8.34
N GLY A 116 7.43 -8.72 7.03
CA GLY A 116 8.54 -9.47 6.46
C GLY A 116 9.87 -8.72 6.56
N ALA A 117 10.98 -9.42 6.29
CA ALA A 117 12.34 -8.89 6.46
C ALA A 117 12.59 -7.53 5.79
N THR A 118 12.01 -7.26 4.62
CA THR A 118 12.19 -5.97 3.92
C THR A 118 11.61 -4.81 4.74
N VAL A 119 10.41 -5.00 5.30
CA VAL A 119 9.74 -3.98 6.12
C VAL A 119 10.43 -3.88 7.48
N CYS A 120 10.78 -5.00 8.13
CA CYS A 120 11.53 -4.98 9.39
C CYS A 120 12.86 -4.22 9.28
N LEU A 121 13.62 -4.44 8.20
CA LEU A 121 14.86 -3.70 7.92
C LEU A 121 14.63 -2.20 7.73
N ALA A 122 13.54 -1.82 7.07
CA ALA A 122 13.18 -0.41 6.83
C ALA A 122 12.67 0.30 8.10
N ARG A 123 12.16 -0.47 9.06
CA ARG A 123 11.58 0.02 10.32
C ARG A 123 12.49 -0.17 11.54
N PHE A 124 13.67 -0.77 11.36
CA PHE A 124 14.60 -1.10 12.43
C PHE A 124 13.99 -2.00 13.53
N VAL A 125 13.09 -2.92 13.14
CA VAL A 125 12.55 -3.93 14.06
C VAL A 125 13.47 -5.15 14.03
N ALA A 126 14.09 -5.44 15.18
CA ALA A 126 15.22 -6.39 15.29
C ALA A 126 14.80 -7.87 15.18
N ASP A 127 13.52 -8.18 15.36
CA ASP A 127 13.00 -9.55 15.26
C ASP A 127 11.63 -9.54 14.56
N GLU A 128 11.37 -10.51 13.69
CA GLU A 128 10.03 -10.73 13.10
C GLU A 128 8.98 -11.05 14.18
N ARG A 129 9.42 -11.36 15.41
CA ARG A 129 8.57 -11.60 16.59
C ARG A 129 8.16 -10.31 17.30
N ASP A 130 8.92 -9.23 17.15
CA ASP A 130 8.69 -7.93 17.80
C ASP A 130 7.85 -6.98 16.91
N ALA A 131 7.55 -7.41 15.67
CA ALA A 131 6.85 -6.62 14.67
C ALA A 131 5.31 -6.77 14.69
N ALA A 132 4.71 -7.28 15.78
CA ALA A 132 3.27 -7.53 15.88
C ALA A 132 2.72 -7.25 17.28
#